data_AF-A0A830F1W0-F1
#
_entry.id   AF-A0A830F1W0-F1
#
_cell.length_a   1.000
_cell.length_b   1.000
_cell.length_c   1.000
_cell.angle_alpha   90.00
_cell.angle_beta   90.00
_cell.angle_gamma   90.00
#
_symmetry.space_group_name_H-M   'P 1'
#
loop_
_entity.id
_entity.type
_entity.pdbx_description
1 polymer ?
#
loop_
_entity_poly.entity_id
_entity_poly.type
_entity_poly.pdbx_seq_one_letter_code
_entity_poly.pdbx_strand_id
1 'polypeptide(L)'
;MLTEEIADPEATSATEIRTRYLAALTAVTEERGVDAVAGETDLSAERVEAIVAGDADDVTLEEAAALLACSPDYPSAEDYLLEVRDHLMLQMSSAVVDVDSLRRGIETELDAKELQQKVEGRRAMSLSEYARVTQYLASENPW
;
A
#
# COMPACT_ATOMS: atom_id res chain seq x y z
N MET A 1 7.29 -1.18 7.11
CA MET A 1 6.97 -1.71 5.77
C MET A 1 5.47 -1.80 5.54
N LEU A 2 5.02 -1.78 4.28
CA LEU A 2 3.61 -1.89 3.90
C LEU A 2 2.95 -3.18 4.43
N THR A 3 3.73 -4.24 4.57
CA THR A 3 3.34 -5.56 5.11
C THR A 3 3.48 -5.70 6.62
N GLU A 4 3.75 -4.61 7.35
CA GLU A 4 3.83 -4.64 8.82
C GLU A 4 2.47 -4.96 9.44
N GLU A 5 2.53 -5.76 10.51
CA GLU A 5 1.36 -6.15 11.28
C GLU A 5 0.71 -4.95 11.98
N ILE A 6 -0.62 -4.93 11.99
CA ILE A 6 -1.41 -3.90 12.66
C ILE A 6 -1.74 -4.39 14.07
N ALA A 7 -1.03 -3.87 15.07
CA ALA A 7 -1.10 -4.37 16.45
C ALA A 7 -2.47 -4.21 17.13
N ASP A 8 -3.22 -3.16 16.82
CA ASP A 8 -4.59 -2.95 17.30
C ASP A 8 -5.46 -2.48 16.12
N PRO A 9 -6.03 -3.42 15.35
CA PRO A 9 -6.76 -3.10 14.13
C PRO A 9 -8.12 -2.44 14.38
N GLU A 10 -8.71 -2.63 15.57
CA GLU A 10 -9.96 -1.97 15.96
C GLU A 10 -9.72 -0.50 16.35
N ALA A 11 -8.57 -0.19 16.95
CA ALA A 11 -8.20 1.17 17.31
C ALA A 11 -7.46 1.93 16.19
N THR A 12 -7.06 1.24 15.12
CA THR A 12 -6.28 1.83 14.01
C THR A 12 -7.16 2.01 12.77
N SER A 13 -7.34 3.25 12.35
CA SER A 13 -8.06 3.58 11.13
C SER A 13 -7.20 3.36 9.86
N ALA A 14 -7.88 3.12 8.73
CA ALA A 14 -7.22 3.04 7.42
C ALA A 14 -6.46 4.33 7.06
N THR A 15 -6.94 5.49 7.49
CA THR A 15 -6.26 6.78 7.29
C THR A 15 -4.95 6.87 8.07
N GLU A 16 -4.91 6.36 9.31
CA GLU A 16 -3.67 6.29 10.10
C GLU A 16 -2.67 5.33 9.45
N ILE A 17 -3.12 4.18 8.94
CA ILE A 17 -2.28 3.24 8.20
C ILE A 17 -1.70 3.89 6.93
N ARG A 18 -2.54 4.56 6.11
CA ARG A 18 -2.07 5.34 4.95
C ARG A 18 -1.03 6.39 5.36
N THR A 19 -1.24 7.07 6.47
CA THR A 19 -0.30 8.08 6.99
C THR A 19 1.05 7.45 7.33
N ARG A 20 1.07 6.27 7.95
CA ARG A 20 2.32 5.53 8.21
C ARG A 20 3.04 5.14 6.93
N TYR A 21 2.30 4.69 5.91
CA TYR A 21 2.88 4.38 4.60
C TYR A 21 3.51 5.61 3.94
N LEU A 22 2.81 6.75 3.93
CA LEU A 22 3.35 8.01 3.39
C LEU A 22 4.57 8.50 4.18
N ALA A 23 4.60 8.31 5.50
CA ALA A 23 5.77 8.64 6.31
C ALA A 23 7.00 7.81 5.91
N ALA A 24 6.83 6.53 5.58
CA ALA A 24 7.92 5.70 5.07
C ALA A 24 8.43 6.18 3.70
N LEU A 25 7.53 6.54 2.78
CA LEU A 25 7.92 7.12 1.48
C LEU A 25 8.65 8.45 1.64
N THR A 26 8.18 9.29 2.56
CA THR A 26 8.78 10.59 2.89
C THR A 26 10.18 10.40 3.44
N ALA A 27 10.38 9.48 4.40
CA ALA A 27 11.69 9.20 4.97
C ALA A 27 12.72 8.76 3.91
N VAL A 28 12.34 7.86 3.00
CA VAL A 28 13.24 7.43 1.91
C VAL A 28 13.55 8.60 0.96
N THR A 29 12.56 9.43 0.66
CA THR A 29 12.76 10.59 -0.23
C THR A 29 13.61 11.68 0.42
N GLU A 30 13.46 11.92 1.73
CA GLU A 30 14.29 12.87 2.48
C GLU A 30 15.75 12.42 2.54
N GLU A 31 16.00 11.11 2.70
CA GLU A 31 17.35 10.54 2.69
C GLU A 31 18.01 10.64 1.31
N ARG A 32 17.26 10.34 0.25
CA ARG A 32 17.79 10.24 -1.12
C ARG A 32 17.77 11.55 -1.89
N GLY A 33 16.84 12.44 -1.55
CA GLY A 33 16.53 13.64 -2.31
C GLY A 33 15.59 13.37 -3.49
N VAL A 34 14.71 14.33 -3.76
CA VAL A 34 13.70 14.28 -4.83
C VAL A 34 14.31 14.00 -6.20
N ASP A 35 15.38 14.71 -6.56
CA ASP A 35 16.02 14.57 -7.88
C ASP A 35 16.61 13.16 -8.10
N ALA A 36 17.16 12.55 -7.05
CA ALA A 36 17.71 11.20 -7.13
C ALA A 36 16.59 10.17 -7.32
N VAL A 37 15.53 10.27 -6.52
CA VAL A 37 14.35 9.41 -6.65
C VAL A 37 13.72 9.53 -8.04
N ALA A 38 13.54 10.76 -8.54
CA ALA A 38 13.00 11.00 -9.89
C ALA A 38 13.92 10.49 -11.00
N GLY A 39 15.23 10.43 -10.77
CA GLY A 39 16.20 9.87 -11.72
C GLY A 39 16.28 8.34 -11.72
N GLU A 40 15.88 7.69 -10.62
CA GLU A 40 15.92 6.23 -10.43
C GLU A 40 14.57 5.56 -10.66
N THR A 41 13.49 6.34 -10.72
CA THR A 41 12.12 5.88 -10.94
C THR A 41 11.54 6.50 -12.21
N ASP A 42 10.38 6.02 -12.64
CA ASP A 42 9.63 6.64 -13.75
C ASP A 42 8.80 7.87 -13.33
N LEU A 43 9.01 8.38 -12.10
CA LEU A 43 8.26 9.50 -11.54
C LEU A 43 8.92 10.84 -11.87
N SER A 44 8.10 11.87 -12.12
CA SER A 44 8.60 13.24 -12.18
C SER A 44 8.93 13.77 -10.78
N ALA A 45 9.86 14.73 -10.68
CA ALA A 45 10.17 15.41 -9.43
C ALA A 45 8.92 16.04 -8.78
N GLU A 46 8.05 16.67 -9.58
CA GLU A 46 6.77 17.23 -9.11
C GLU A 46 5.84 16.15 -8.53
N ARG A 47 5.83 14.95 -9.13
CA ARG A 47 5.04 13.82 -8.62
C ARG A 47 5.59 13.32 -7.28
N VAL A 48 6.91 13.19 -7.17
CA VAL A 48 7.59 12.82 -5.92
C VAL A 48 7.30 13.83 -4.82
N GLU A 49 7.42 15.13 -5.11
CA GLU A 49 7.09 16.23 -4.18
C GLU A 49 5.63 16.16 -3.70
N ALA A 50 4.68 15.95 -4.61
CA ALA A 50 3.26 15.83 -4.25
C ALA A 50 3.00 14.60 -3.35
N ILE A 51 3.72 13.49 -3.56
CA ILE A 51 3.61 12.29 -2.73
C ILE A 51 4.10 12.59 -1.30
N VAL A 52 5.28 13.17 -1.15
CA VAL A 52 5.86 13.44 0.19
C VAL A 52 5.17 14.58 0.93
N ALA A 53 4.57 15.53 0.21
CA ALA A 53 3.72 16.54 0.81
C ALA A 53 2.38 15.97 1.32
N GLY A 54 2.03 14.74 0.93
CA GLY A 54 0.75 14.11 1.23
C GLY A 54 -0.41 14.64 0.39
N ASP A 55 -0.13 15.49 -0.61
CA ASP A 55 -1.08 16.11 -1.52
C ASP A 55 -1.50 15.18 -2.68
N ALA A 56 -0.91 13.99 -2.75
CA ALA A 56 -1.27 12.96 -3.71
C ALA A 56 -2.32 11.98 -3.14
N ASP A 57 -3.54 12.04 -3.66
CA ASP A 57 -4.62 11.15 -3.23
C ASP A 57 -4.49 9.73 -3.82
N ASP A 58 -4.06 9.62 -5.08
CA ASP A 58 -4.01 8.38 -5.86
C ASP A 58 -2.59 7.76 -5.96
N VAL A 59 -1.81 7.79 -4.87
CA VAL A 59 -0.50 7.12 -4.86
C VAL A 59 -0.68 5.61 -5.02
N THR A 60 -0.13 5.01 -6.08
CA THR A 60 -0.26 3.56 -6.29
C THR A 60 0.76 2.76 -5.50
N LEU A 61 0.49 1.47 -5.30
CA LEU A 61 1.45 0.55 -4.71
C LEU A 61 2.73 0.45 -5.55
N GLU A 62 2.62 0.56 -6.88
CA GLU A 62 3.77 0.58 -7.77
C GLU A 62 4.63 1.82 -7.58
N GLU A 63 4.02 3.01 -7.47
CA GLU A 63 4.74 4.25 -7.15
C GLU A 63 5.41 4.17 -5.77
N ALA A 64 4.68 3.66 -4.77
CA ALA A 64 5.20 3.47 -3.42
C ALA A 64 6.38 2.49 -3.40
N ALA A 65 6.26 1.35 -4.08
CA ALA A 65 7.33 0.36 -4.18
C ALA A 65 8.56 0.90 -4.91
N ALA A 66 8.37 1.67 -5.99
CA ALA A 66 9.47 2.32 -6.71
C ALA A 66 10.23 3.30 -5.82
N LEU A 67 9.50 4.13 -5.06
CA LEU A 67 10.08 5.05 -4.08
C LEU A 67 10.86 4.32 -2.98
N LEU A 68 10.27 3.29 -2.36
CA LEU A 68 10.93 2.52 -1.30
C LEU A 68 12.19 1.83 -1.81
N ALA A 69 12.14 1.23 -3.00
CA ALA A 69 13.26 0.52 -3.63
C ALA A 69 14.46 1.42 -3.94
N CYS A 70 14.32 2.75 -3.91
CA CYS A 70 15.46 3.63 -3.95
C CYS A 70 16.37 3.40 -2.73
N SER A 71 15.85 3.13 -1.53
CA SER A 71 16.69 2.88 -0.35
C SER A 71 17.22 1.43 -0.32
N PRO A 72 18.51 1.22 0.03
CA PRO A 72 19.08 -0.14 0.15
C PRO A 72 18.46 -0.97 1.29
N ASP A 73 17.67 -0.35 2.18
CA ASP A 73 16.96 -1.03 3.27
C ASP A 73 15.72 -1.79 2.78
N TYR A 74 15.30 -1.53 1.53
CA TYR A 74 14.11 -2.12 0.93
C TYR A 74 14.49 -3.02 -0.26
N PRO A 75 13.71 -4.08 -0.52
CA PRO A 75 13.91 -4.90 -1.71
C PRO A 75 13.57 -4.14 -2.99
N SER A 76 13.81 -4.77 -4.13
CA SER A 76 13.44 -4.20 -5.44
C SER A 76 11.92 -3.94 -5.51
N ALA A 77 11.50 -2.98 -6.32
CA ALA A 77 10.07 -2.65 -6.45
C ALA A 77 9.23 -3.85 -6.89
N GLU A 78 9.77 -4.71 -7.77
CA GLU A 78 9.11 -5.92 -8.24
C GLU A 78 8.94 -6.94 -7.10
N ASP A 79 10.00 -7.21 -6.34
CA ASP A 79 9.96 -8.14 -5.20
C ASP A 79 9.01 -7.61 -4.11
N TYR A 80 9.03 -6.30 -3.87
CA TYR A 80 8.16 -5.64 -2.90
C TYR A 80 6.68 -5.84 -3.25
N LEU A 81 6.31 -5.64 -4.52
CA LEU A 81 4.95 -5.82 -4.99
C LEU A 81 4.50 -7.29 -4.91
N LEU A 82 5.41 -8.23 -5.17
CA LEU A 82 5.13 -9.66 -4.98
C LEU A 82 4.86 -9.97 -3.51
N GLU A 83 5.70 -9.47 -2.61
CA GLU A 83 5.51 -9.65 -1.16
C GLU A 83 4.17 -9.09 -0.69
N VAL A 84 3.81 -7.88 -1.13
CA VAL A 84 2.51 -7.25 -0.79
C VAL A 84 1.33 -8.11 -1.24
N ARG A 85 1.39 -8.68 -2.46
CA ARG A 85 0.33 -9.54 -2.99
C ARG A 85 0.22 -10.86 -2.23
N ASP A 86 1.36 -11.49 -1.98
CA ASP A 86 1.41 -12.75 -1.21
C ASP A 86 0.88 -12.53 0.20
N HIS A 87 1.26 -11.41 0.84
CA HIS A 87 0.78 -11.03 2.16
C HIS A 87 -0.74 -10.80 2.17
N LEU A 88 -1.30 -10.08 1.19
CA LEU A 88 -2.76 -9.91 1.09
C LEU A 88 -3.49 -11.23 0.96
N MET A 89 -3.03 -12.11 0.06
CA MET A 89 -3.63 -13.42 -0.16
C MET A 89 -3.55 -14.30 1.10
N LEU A 90 -2.44 -14.23 1.83
CA LEU A 90 -2.26 -14.90 3.10
C LEU A 90 -3.24 -14.37 4.16
N GLN A 91 -3.34 -13.05 4.31
CA GLN A 91 -4.26 -12.41 5.28
C GLN A 91 -5.73 -12.75 4.98
N MET A 92 -6.14 -12.69 3.71
CA MET A 92 -7.48 -13.13 3.28
C MET A 92 -7.74 -14.59 3.62
N SER A 93 -6.78 -15.48 3.38
CA SER A 93 -6.90 -16.89 3.74
C SER A 93 -6.98 -17.11 5.25
N SER A 94 -6.16 -16.39 6.03
CA SER A 94 -6.13 -16.51 7.50
C SER A 94 -7.40 -15.99 8.14
N ALA A 95 -7.91 -14.85 7.67
CA ALA A 95 -9.18 -14.26 8.09
C ALA A 95 -10.41 -15.03 7.57
N VAL A 96 -10.23 -15.98 6.64
CA VAL A 96 -11.32 -16.67 5.92
C VAL A 96 -12.25 -15.66 5.22
N VAL A 97 -11.67 -14.61 4.65
CA VAL A 97 -12.38 -13.53 3.97
C VAL A 97 -12.26 -13.72 2.45
N ASP A 98 -13.40 -13.89 1.79
CA ASP A 98 -13.51 -13.84 0.32
C ASP A 98 -13.61 -12.39 -0.18
N VAL A 99 -13.45 -12.17 -1.50
CA VAL A 99 -13.47 -10.81 -2.08
C VAL A 99 -14.84 -10.12 -1.95
N ASP A 100 -15.94 -10.85 -1.98
CA ASP A 100 -17.27 -10.26 -1.79
C ASP A 100 -17.46 -9.78 -0.34
N SER A 101 -16.93 -10.53 0.62
CA SER A 101 -16.91 -10.18 2.04
C SER A 101 -15.99 -8.99 2.30
N LEU A 102 -14.77 -9.00 1.74
CA LEU A 102 -13.85 -7.87 1.77
C LEU A 102 -14.49 -6.60 1.21
N ARG A 103 -15.12 -6.68 0.03
CA ARG A 103 -15.80 -5.55 -0.60
C ARG A 103 -16.93 -4.97 0.25
N ARG A 104 -17.66 -5.83 0.98
CA ARG A 104 -18.72 -5.38 1.91
C ARG A 104 -18.16 -4.76 3.19
N GLY A 105 -16.96 -5.17 3.60
CA GLY A 105 -16.29 -4.73 4.82
C GLY A 105 -15.56 -3.39 4.70
N ILE A 106 -15.21 -2.97 3.49
CA ILE A 106 -14.50 -1.72 3.23
C ILE A 106 -15.39 -0.69 2.54
N GLU A 107 -15.13 0.58 2.80
CA GLU A 107 -15.72 1.68 2.03
C GLU A 107 -15.07 1.72 0.64
N THR A 108 -15.80 1.25 -0.38
CA THR A 108 -15.32 1.20 -1.77
C THR A 108 -16.47 1.27 -2.76
N GLU A 109 -16.21 1.89 -3.91
CA GLU A 109 -17.11 1.87 -5.08
C GLU A 109 -16.76 0.73 -6.07
N LEU A 110 -15.66 0.00 -5.82
CA LEU A 110 -15.21 -1.08 -6.68
C LEU A 110 -16.20 -2.25 -6.67
N ASP A 111 -16.40 -2.86 -7.84
CA ASP A 111 -17.06 -4.16 -7.89
C ASP A 111 -16.13 -5.30 -7.42
N ALA A 112 -16.69 -6.48 -7.18
CA ALA A 112 -15.92 -7.63 -6.68
C ALA A 112 -14.83 -8.08 -7.66
N LYS A 113 -15.06 -7.94 -8.97
CA LYS A 113 -14.08 -8.33 -9.98
C LYS A 113 -12.92 -7.33 -10.02
N GLU A 114 -13.20 -6.05 -9.96
CA GLU A 114 -12.19 -5.00 -9.90
C GLU A 114 -11.34 -5.12 -8.65
N LEU A 115 -11.95 -5.40 -7.50
CA LEU A 115 -11.25 -5.63 -6.25
C LEU A 115 -10.36 -6.88 -6.33
N GLN A 116 -10.88 -8.00 -6.85
CA GLN A 116 -10.09 -9.23 -7.10
C GLN A 116 -8.88 -8.94 -7.99
N GLN A 117 -9.08 -8.20 -9.09
CA GLN A 117 -7.98 -7.86 -10.00
C GLN A 117 -6.90 -7.02 -9.32
N LYS A 118 -7.28 -6.09 -8.44
CA LYS A 118 -6.32 -5.29 -7.66
C LYS A 118 -5.57 -6.15 -6.64
N VAL A 119 -6.25 -7.02 -5.90
CA VAL A 119 -5.64 -7.95 -4.94
C VAL A 119 -4.64 -8.89 -5.64
N GLU A 120 -5.00 -9.40 -6.81
CA GLU A 120 -4.11 -10.24 -7.64
C GLU A 120 -2.99 -9.45 -8.34
N GLY A 121 -2.97 -8.12 -8.21
CA GLY A 121 -1.98 -7.27 -8.88
C GLY A 121 -2.14 -7.15 -10.39
N ARG A 122 -3.31 -7.51 -10.93
CA ARG A 122 -3.68 -7.37 -12.34
C ARG A 122 -4.18 -5.96 -12.69
N ARG A 123 -4.41 -5.12 -11.68
CA ARG A 123 -4.75 -3.70 -11.78
C ARG A 123 -4.07 -2.96 -10.64
N ALA A 124 -3.61 -1.73 -10.91
CA ALA A 124 -3.00 -0.89 -9.89
C ALA A 124 -3.97 -0.64 -8.72
N MET A 125 -3.46 -0.78 -7.50
CA MET A 125 -4.16 -0.47 -6.25
C MET A 125 -3.50 0.77 -5.62
N SER A 126 -4.30 1.71 -5.13
CA SER A 126 -3.80 2.87 -4.39
C SER A 126 -3.42 2.49 -2.96
N LEU A 127 -2.53 3.27 -2.34
CA LEU A 127 -2.23 3.14 -0.90
C LEU A 127 -3.48 3.32 -0.04
N SER A 128 -4.40 4.18 -0.46
CA SER A 128 -5.67 4.42 0.23
C SER A 128 -6.59 3.19 0.18
N GLU A 129 -6.69 2.51 -0.96
CA GLU A 129 -7.42 1.23 -1.07
C GLU A 129 -6.71 0.14 -0.28
N TYR A 130 -5.38 0.04 -0.41
CA TYR A 130 -4.59 -0.96 0.28
C TYR A 130 -4.72 -0.84 1.81
N ALA A 131 -4.63 0.38 2.35
CA ALA A 131 -4.80 0.63 3.78
C ALA A 131 -6.20 0.24 4.31
N ARG A 132 -7.26 0.39 3.51
CA ARG A 132 -8.61 -0.08 3.87
C ARG A 132 -8.69 -1.61 3.89
N VAL A 133 -8.10 -2.25 2.87
CA VAL A 133 -8.05 -3.71 2.77
C VAL A 133 -7.27 -4.30 3.94
N THR A 134 -6.06 -3.82 4.22
CA THR A 134 -5.22 -4.34 5.30
C THR A 134 -5.84 -4.11 6.67
N GLN A 135 -6.43 -2.93 6.90
CA GLN A 135 -7.13 -2.65 8.15
C GLN A 135 -8.30 -3.62 8.38
N TYR A 136 -9.15 -3.82 7.37
CA TYR A 136 -10.28 -4.72 7.50
C TYR A 136 -9.84 -6.17 7.72
N LEU A 137 -8.88 -6.66 6.93
CA LEU A 137 -8.35 -8.02 7.08
C LEU A 137 -7.72 -8.24 8.45
N ALA A 138 -6.98 -7.27 8.98
CA ALA A 138 -6.43 -7.35 10.34
C ALA A 138 -7.53 -7.37 11.40
N SER A 139 -8.62 -6.60 11.22
CA SER A 139 -9.76 -6.65 12.17
C SER A 139 -10.52 -7.98 12.15
N GLU A 140 -10.53 -8.69 11.02
CA GLU A 140 -11.15 -10.00 10.88
C GLU A 140 -10.22 -11.16 11.32
N ASN A 141 -8.92 -10.90 11.49
CA ASN A 141 -7.93 -11.88 11.94
C ASN A 141 -7.10 -11.37 13.13
N PRO A 142 -7.64 -11.45 14.37
CA PRO A 142 -6.99 -10.91 15.57
C PRO A 142 -5.89 -11.82 16.17
N TRP A 143 -5.35 -12.77 15.40
CA TRP A 143 -4.40 -13.79 15.87
C TRP A 143 -3.01 -13.65 15.27
#